data_AF-A0A5J4TJC7-F1
#
_entry.id   AF-A0A5J4TJC7-F1
#
_cell.length_a   1.000
_cell.length_b   1.000
_cell.length_c   1.000
_cell.angle_alpha   90.00
_cell.angle_beta   90.00
_cell.angle_gamma   90.00
#
_symmetry.space_group_name_H-M   'P 1'
#
loop_
_entity.id
_entity.type
_entity.pdbx_description
1 polymer ?
#
loop_
_entity_poly.entity_id
_entity_poly.type
_entity_poly.pdbx_seq_one_letter_code
_entity_poly.pdbx_strand_id
1 'polypeptide(L)'
;MHNEALTQAVLGDNIRFNLKGVSVKDIKRGFVCGDSKQDSPQEAVSFQAQVIVMQHPGQIQNGYTKVMASIFIILKIYDFFKKKFCSKR
;
A
#
# COMPACT_ATOMS: atom_id res chain seq x y z
N MET A 1 -17.56 -15.92 -13.34
CA MET A 1 -18.48 -16.70 -12.49
C MET A 1 -17.67 -17.19 -11.30
N HIS A 2 -17.92 -16.65 -10.10
CA HIS A 2 -17.29 -16.97 -8.80
C HIS A 2 -18.27 -16.64 -7.66
N ASN A 3 -19.59 -16.81 -7.89
CA ASN A 3 -20.63 -16.35 -6.98
C ASN A 3 -21.06 -17.48 -6.03
N GLU A 4 -20.10 -18.15 -5.41
CA GLU A 4 -20.36 -19.10 -4.34
C GLU A 4 -20.12 -18.41 -2.99
N ALA A 5 -21.04 -18.61 -2.06
CA ALA A 5 -20.89 -18.07 -0.71
C ALA A 5 -19.81 -18.86 0.02
N LEU A 6 -18.72 -18.19 0.36
CA LEU A 6 -17.64 -18.77 1.15
C LEU A 6 -17.88 -18.48 2.63
N THR A 7 -17.75 -19.51 3.48
CA THR A 7 -17.78 -19.35 4.94
C THR A 7 -16.51 -18.65 5.44
N GLN A 8 -15.39 -18.87 4.76
CA GLN A 8 -14.09 -18.31 5.10
C GLN A 8 -13.29 -18.07 3.81
N ALA A 9 -12.56 -16.97 3.77
CA ALA A 9 -11.59 -16.68 2.72
C ALA A 9 -10.17 -16.98 3.20
N VAL A 10 -9.32 -17.40 2.27
CA VAL A 10 -7.89 -17.65 2.52
C VAL A 10 -7.02 -16.66 1.73
N LEU A 11 -5.72 -16.65 2.02
CA LEU A 11 -4.77 -15.80 1.34
C LEU A 11 -4.77 -16.08 -0.17
N GLY A 12 -5.04 -15.04 -0.97
CA GLY A 12 -5.12 -15.12 -2.43
C GLY A 12 -6.53 -15.00 -3.00
N ASP A 13 -7.57 -15.12 -2.18
CA ASP A 13 -8.95 -15.03 -2.65
C ASP A 13 -9.37 -13.57 -2.95
N ASN A 14 -10.02 -13.38 -4.10
CA ASN A 14 -10.65 -12.10 -4.45
C ASN A 14 -12.15 -12.17 -4.10
N ILE A 15 -12.49 -11.72 -2.90
CA ILE A 15 -13.83 -11.84 -2.35
C ILE A 15 -14.60 -10.52 -2.29
N ARG A 16 -15.90 -10.64 -2.04
CA ARG A 16 -16.74 -9.54 -1.54
C ARG A 16 -17.45 -10.06 -0.28
N PHE A 17 -17.52 -9.24 0.76
CA PHE A 17 -18.25 -9.58 1.98
C PHE A 17 -19.18 -8.42 2.37
N ASN A 18 -20.23 -8.74 3.12
CA ASN A 18 -21.22 -7.76 3.54
C ASN A 18 -20.91 -7.22 4.94
N LEU A 19 -20.99 -5.90 5.11
CA LEU A 19 -20.79 -5.21 6.40
C LEU A 19 -22.13 -4.65 6.89
N LYS A 20 -22.42 -4.83 8.17
CA LYS A 20 -23.58 -4.18 8.83
C LYS A 20 -23.10 -2.92 9.55
N GLY A 21 -23.88 -1.84 9.43
CA GLY A 21 -23.61 -0.58 10.14
C GLY A 21 -22.56 0.32 9.51
N VAL A 22 -22.04 0.00 8.32
CA VAL A 22 -21.10 0.85 7.59
C VAL A 22 -21.75 1.34 6.29
N SER A 23 -21.72 2.65 6.08
CA SER A 23 -22.26 3.26 4.86
C SER A 23 -21.28 3.15 3.70
N VAL A 24 -21.82 3.00 2.48
CA VAL A 24 -21.01 3.06 1.25
C VAL A 24 -20.31 4.41 1.09
N LYS A 25 -20.82 5.47 1.72
CA LYS A 25 -20.19 6.81 1.71
C LYS A 25 -18.91 6.87 2.55
N ASP A 26 -18.77 5.99 3.53
CA ASP A 26 -17.66 6.00 4.49
C ASP A 26 -16.48 5.12 4.01
N ILE A 27 -16.70 4.29 2.99
CA ILE A 27 -15.68 3.41 2.41
C ILE A 27 -15.27 3.92 1.04
N LYS A 28 -13.97 3.92 0.75
CA LYS A 28 -13.43 4.30 -0.56
C LYS A 28 -12.47 3.23 -1.07
N ARG A 29 -12.29 3.20 -2.40
CA ARG A 29 -11.28 2.33 -3.03
C ARG A 29 -9.90 2.67 -2.46
N GLY A 30 -9.15 1.64 -2.08
CA GLY A 30 -7.82 1.77 -1.46
C GLY A 30 -7.83 1.61 0.06
N PHE A 31 -9.00 1.51 0.70
CA PHE A 31 -9.08 1.19 2.13
C PHE A 31 -8.68 -0.27 2.39
N VAL A 32 -8.02 -0.49 3.51
CA VAL A 32 -7.56 -1.82 3.96
C VAL A 32 -8.40 -2.22 5.17
N CYS A 33 -8.97 -3.42 5.14
CA CYS A 33 -9.74 -3.99 6.24
C CYS A 33 -8.93 -5.08 6.94
N GLY A 34 -9.06 -5.18 8.26
CA GLY A 34 -8.44 -6.21 9.08
C GLY A 34 -9.21 -6.40 10.39
N ASP A 35 -8.79 -7.35 11.22
CA ASP A 35 -9.42 -7.60 12.52
C ASP A 35 -9.11 -6.47 13.50
N SER A 36 -10.15 -5.90 14.11
CA SER A 36 -10.04 -4.91 15.18
C SER A 36 -9.19 -5.36 16.39
N LYS A 37 -9.13 -6.66 16.66
CA LYS A 37 -8.46 -7.24 17.84
C LYS A 37 -7.06 -7.74 17.54
N GLN A 38 -6.69 -7.90 16.28
CA GLN A 38 -5.42 -8.46 15.87
C GLN A 38 -4.79 -7.60 14.78
N ASP A 39 -3.83 -6.77 15.19
CA ASP A 39 -3.01 -5.91 14.33
C ASP A 39 -3.84 -5.15 13.27
N SER A 40 -4.79 -4.36 13.78
CA SER A 40 -5.71 -3.62 12.92
C SER A 40 -4.93 -2.65 12.01
N PRO A 41 -5.31 -2.53 10.72
CA PRO A 41 -4.65 -1.62 9.79
C PRO A 41 -4.63 -0.18 10.32
N GLN A 42 -3.45 0.44 10.31
CA GLN A 42 -3.24 1.81 10.77
C GLN A 42 -2.93 2.74 9.60
N GLU A 43 -3.28 4.01 9.76
CA GLU A 43 -2.88 5.05 8.82
C GLU A 43 -1.37 5.32 8.93
N ALA A 44 -0.71 5.41 7.78
CA ALA A 44 0.71 5.72 7.70
C ALA A 44 0.90 7.13 7.15
N VAL A 45 1.45 8.04 7.97
CA VAL A 45 1.83 9.40 7.54
C VAL A 45 3.09 9.37 6.66
N SER A 46 4.03 8.48 6.98
CA SER A 46 5.24 8.25 6.20
C SER A 46 5.75 6.83 6.44
N PHE A 47 6.54 6.31 5.50
CA PHE A 47 7.19 5.01 5.65
C PHE A 47 8.57 5.03 5.00
N GLN A 48 9.47 4.17 5.49
CA GLN A 48 10.76 3.91 4.85
C GLN A 48 10.60 2.75 3.88
N ALA A 49 11.17 2.89 2.69
CA ALA A 49 11.16 1.84 1.69
C ALA A 49 12.51 1.75 0.98
N GLN A 50 12.85 0.53 0.57
CA GLN A 50 13.95 0.29 -0.34
C GLN A 50 13.42 0.38 -1.77
N VAL A 51 13.98 1.31 -2.55
CA VAL A 51 13.56 1.55 -3.93
C VAL A 51 14.72 1.26 -4.87
N ILE A 52 14.43 0.57 -5.98
CA ILE A 52 15.35 0.39 -7.10
C ILE A 52 14.92 1.36 -8.20
N VAL A 53 15.81 2.26 -8.60
CA VAL A 53 15.55 3.21 -9.69
C VAL A 53 15.91 2.52 -11.01
N MET A 54 14.92 2.38 -11.90
CA MET A 54 15.12 1.86 -13.26
C MET A 54 15.48 2.99 -14.24
N GLN A 55 15.24 2.80 -15.54
CA GLN A 55 15.40 3.84 -16.56
C GLN A 55 14.45 5.01 -16.26
N HIS A 56 15.01 6.06 -15.67
CA HIS A 56 14.31 7.29 -15.35
C HIS A 56 15.01 8.46 -16.05
N PRO A 57 14.30 9.29 -16.85
CA PRO A 57 14.92 10.33 -17.68
C PRO A 57 15.46 11.54 -16.89
N GLY A 58 15.36 11.52 -15.56
CA GLY A 58 15.78 12.61 -14.69
C GLY A 58 16.37 12.15 -13.37
N GLN A 59 16.74 13.12 -12.53
CA GLN A 59 17.27 12.86 -11.20
C GLN A 59 16.16 12.85 -10.15
N ILE A 60 16.27 11.95 -9.18
CA ILE A 60 15.36 11.87 -8.04
C ILE A 60 16.07 12.51 -6.85
N GLN A 61 15.41 13.49 -6.23
CA GLN A 61 15.94 14.27 -5.11
C GLN A 61 14.87 14.42 -4.02
N ASN A 62 15.25 14.90 -2.83
CA ASN A 62 14.29 15.19 -1.77
C ASN A 62 13.22 16.15 -2.29
N GLY A 63 11.95 15.87 -1.98
CA GLY A 63 10.78 16.55 -2.51
C GLY A 63 10.22 15.98 -3.81
N TYR A 64 10.90 15.02 -4.45
CA TYR A 64 10.38 14.35 -5.63
C TYR A 64 9.04 13.65 -5.34
N THR A 65 8.06 13.89 -6.20
CA THR A 65 6.67 13.48 -5.98
C THR A 65 6.17 12.63 -7.15
N LYS A 66 5.64 11.45 -6.86
CA LYS A 66 5.04 10.54 -7.86
C LYS A 66 3.87 9.75 -7.29
N VAL A 67 2.98 9.30 -8.18
CA VAL A 67 1.85 8.43 -7.86
C VAL A 67 2.33 6.98 -7.75
N MET A 68 1.93 6.29 -6.68
CA MET A 68 2.10 4.84 -6.57
C MET A 68 0.85 4.09 -7.00
N ALA A 69 1.04 3.10 -7.88
CA ALA A 69 -0.03 2.45 -8.63
C ALA A 69 -1.03 1.64 -7.78
N SER A 70 -0.61 1.11 -6.63
CA SER A 70 -1.47 0.21 -5.84
C SER A 70 -2.64 0.93 -5.14
N ILE A 71 -2.44 2.18 -4.72
CA ILE A 71 -3.45 2.94 -3.95
C ILE A 71 -3.78 4.29 -4.63
N PHE A 72 -3.17 4.62 -5.77
CA PHE A 72 -3.27 5.95 -6.38
C PHE A 72 -2.97 7.10 -5.39
N ILE A 73 -2.08 6.83 -4.42
CA ILE A 73 -1.61 7.82 -3.46
C ILE A 73 -0.39 8.52 -4.05
N ILE A 74 -0.36 9.85 -3.90
CA ILE A 74 0.81 10.66 -4.21
C ILE A 74 1.78 10.54 -3.04
N LEU A 75 3.00 10.07 -3.31
CA LEU A 75 4.08 10.05 -2.34
C LEU A 75 5.11 11.12 -2.67
N LYS A 76 5.61 11.74 -1.60
CA LYS A 76 6.73 12.67 -1.64
C LYS A 76 7.92 12.01 -0.94
N ILE A 77 9.05 11.95 -1.63
CA ILE A 77 10.31 11.47 -1.04
C ILE A 77 10.82 12.56 -0.11
N TYR A 78 10.88 12.27 1.19
CA TYR A 78 11.40 13.22 2.19
C TYR A 78 12.90 13.14 2.35
N ASP A 79 13.44 11.91 2.43
CA ASP A 79 14.85 11.69 2.68
C ASP A 79 15.37 10.39 2.06
N PHE A 80 16.68 10.35 1.80
CA PHE A 80 17.39 9.18 1.33
C PHE A 80 18.23 8.56 2.45
N PHE A 81 17.71 7.49 3.03
CA PHE A 81 18.46 6.65 3.95
C PHE A 81 19.43 5.76 3.15
N LYS A 82 20.65 6.23 2.91
CA LYS A 82 21.69 5.41 2.23
C LYS A 82 22.12 4.24 3.13
N LYS A 83 21.73 3.02 2.80
CA LYS A 83 22.59 1.85 3.07
C LYS A 83 23.75 1.91 2.07
N LYS A 84 24.96 2.23 2.54
CA LYS A 84 26.19 2.04 1.76
C LYS A 84 26.27 0.55 1.41
N PHE A 85 25.88 0.18 0.20
CA PHE A 85 26.40 -1.05 -0.40
C PHE A 85 27.86 -0.78 -0.74
N CYS A 86 28.74 -1.10 0.21
CA CYS A 86 30.15 -1.26 -0.07
C CYS A 86 30.25 -2.44 -1.04
N SER A 87 30.37 -2.15 -2.33
CA SER A 87 30.85 -3.12 -3.29
C SER A 87 32.27 -3.45 -2.86
N LYS A 88 32.44 -4.58 -2.14
CA LYS A 88 33.73 -5.25 -2.06
C LYS A 88 34.11 -5.58 -3.49
N ARG A 89 34.98 -4.75 -4.06
CA ARG A 89 35.96 -5.22 -5.04
C ARG A 89 36.99 -6.07 -4.30
#